data_AF-A0A959C925-F1
#
_entry.id   AF-A0A959C925-F1
#
_cell.length_a   1.000
_cell.length_b   1.000
_cell.length_c   1.000
_cell.angle_alpha   90.00
_cell.angle_beta   90.00
_cell.angle_gamma   90.00
#
_symmetry.space_group_name_H-M   'P 1'
#
loop_
_entity.id
_entity.type
_entity.pdbx_description
1 polymer ?
#
loop_
_entity_poly.entity_id
_entity_poly.type
_entity_poly.pdbx_seq_one_letter_code
_entity_poly.pdbx_strand_id
1 'polypeptide(L)'
;LLYQQSINRNISWYGGLGLAWGFRYLDRKDLNTENEEKLPMGLGLIGNAGLSWEFIDRLRLNVELSPIYQLNTFDENSQFLLSPAMGIGYTIRRRT
;
A
#
# COMPACT_ATOMS: atom_id res chain seq x y z
N LEU A 1 -3.17 -25.27 23.61
CA LEU A 1 -4.35 -25.07 22.74
C LEU A 1 -5.07 -23.73 22.97
N LEU A 2 -5.24 -23.24 24.20
CA LEU A 2 -5.87 -21.94 24.49
C LEU A 2 -5.18 -20.72 23.85
N TYR A 3 -3.84 -20.65 23.88
CA TYR A 3 -3.08 -19.54 23.26
C TYR A 3 -3.26 -19.47 21.73
N GLN A 4 -3.31 -20.62 21.07
CA GLN A 4 -3.45 -20.70 19.62
C GLN A 4 -4.85 -20.27 19.16
N GLN A 5 -5.89 -20.57 19.96
CA GLN A 5 -7.25 -20.05 19.75
C GLN A 5 -7.35 -18.54 19.99
N SER A 6 -6.65 -17.99 20.98
CA SER A 6 -6.61 -16.54 21.24
C SER A 6 -5.91 -15.77 20.12
N ILE A 7 -4.81 -16.32 19.58
CA ILE A 7 -4.10 -15.73 18.43
C ILE A 7 -5.00 -15.74 17.19
N ASN A 8 -5.68 -16.85 16.92
CA ASN A 8 -6.52 -16.98 15.73
C ASN A 8 -7.77 -16.08 15.76
N ARG A 9 -8.29 -15.75 16.95
CA ARG A 9 -9.40 -14.78 17.10
C ARG A 9 -8.98 -13.33 16.84
N ASN A 10 -7.70 -13.04 17.01
CA ASN A 10 -7.17 -11.68 16.93
C ASN A 10 -6.48 -11.39 15.60
N ILE A 11 -6.33 -12.40 14.74
CA ILE A 11 -5.82 -12.24 13.38
C ILE A 11 -7.01 -12.10 12.43
N SER A 12 -6.96 -11.08 11.60
CA SER A 12 -7.91 -10.82 10.52
C SER A 12 -7.15 -10.62 9.22
N TRP A 13 -7.72 -11.06 8.11
CA TRP A 13 -7.23 -10.72 6.78
C TRP A 13 -8.15 -9.69 6.14
N TYR A 14 -7.59 -8.85 5.29
CA TYR A 14 -8.35 -7.90 4.50
C TYR A 14 -7.75 -7.79 3.11
N GLY A 15 -8.56 -7.37 2.16
CA GLY A 15 -8.11 -7.10 0.81
C GLY A 15 -9.00 -6.11 0.12
N GLY A 16 -8.47 -5.50 -0.92
CA GLY A 16 -9.14 -4.45 -1.67
C GLY A 16 -8.54 -4.27 -3.05
N LEU A 17 -9.30 -3.56 -3.88
CA LEU A 17 -8.93 -3.15 -5.22
C LEU A 17 -9.32 -1.68 -5.36
N GLY A 18 -8.52 -0.92 -6.08
CA GLY A 18 -8.74 0.50 -6.26
C GLY A 18 -7.95 1.09 -7.42
N LEU A 19 -8.07 2.40 -7.57
CA LEU A 19 -7.30 3.20 -8.50
C LEU A 19 -6.28 4.04 -7.73
N ALA A 20 -5.07 4.13 -8.25
CA ALA A 20 -4.02 5.01 -7.77
C ALA A 20 -3.78 6.11 -8.80
N TRP A 21 -3.52 7.33 -8.32
CA TRP A 21 -3.09 8.44 -9.16
C TRP A 21 -1.93 9.14 -8.45
N GLY A 22 -0.88 9.44 -9.20
CA GLY A 22 0.29 10.09 -8.64
C GLY A 22 1.34 10.42 -9.68
N PHE A 23 2.45 10.96 -9.18
CA PHE A 23 3.64 11.28 -9.94
C PHE A 23 4.80 10.46 -9.40
N ARG A 24 5.74 10.08 -10.26
CA ARG A 24 6.98 9.42 -9.86
C ARG A 24 8.15 10.39 -9.98
N TYR A 25 8.84 10.63 -8.88
CA TYR A 25 10.16 11.27 -8.90
C TYR A 25 11.22 10.16 -8.92
N LEU A 26 11.73 9.83 -10.10
CA LEU A 26 12.96 9.07 -10.23
C LEU A 26 14.08 10.09 -10.25
N ASP A 27 14.87 10.11 -9.18
CA ASP A 27 16.02 11.01 -9.03
C ASP A 27 16.99 10.78 -10.21
N ARG A 28 16.89 11.61 -11.25
CA ARG A 28 17.81 11.60 -12.39
C ARG A 28 19.06 12.34 -11.97
N LYS A 29 19.97 11.61 -11.30
CA LYS A 29 21.29 12.16 -10.95
C LYS A 29 22.24 12.37 -12.13
N ASP A 30 21.87 12.06 -13.38
CA ASP A 30 22.85 12.01 -14.47
C ASP A 30 22.47 12.61 -15.84
N LEU A 31 21.43 13.43 -15.99
CA LEU A 31 21.16 14.03 -17.31
C LEU A 31 20.85 15.53 -17.26
N ASN A 32 21.87 16.30 -17.65
CA ASN A 32 21.88 17.67 -18.15
C ASN A 32 20.61 18.51 -17.94
N THR A 33 20.79 19.47 -17.05
CA THR A 33 20.02 20.70 -16.85
C THR A 33 19.75 21.44 -18.16
N GLU A 34 18.67 21.12 -18.89
CA GLU A 34 18.10 22.05 -19.89
C GLU A 34 16.69 21.74 -20.42
N ASN A 35 16.03 20.65 -20.05
CA ASN A 35 14.63 20.40 -20.44
C ASN A 35 13.75 20.28 -19.19
N GLU A 36 12.67 21.05 -19.15
CA GLU A 36 11.61 20.96 -18.14
C GLU A 36 11.09 19.51 -18.07
N GLU A 37 11.63 18.72 -17.15
CA GLU A 37 11.21 17.34 -16.93
C GLU A 37 9.81 17.34 -16.33
N LYS A 38 8.80 17.25 -17.20
CA LYS A 38 7.44 16.90 -16.80
C LYS A 38 7.51 15.60 -16.02
N LEU A 39 7.18 15.68 -14.73
CA LEU A 39 7.10 14.49 -13.88
C LEU A 39 6.12 13.51 -14.50
N PRO A 40 6.51 12.25 -14.75
CA PRO A 40 5.60 11.26 -15.31
C PRO A 40 4.47 11.03 -14.31
N MET A 41 3.30 11.55 -14.68
CA MET A 41 2.03 11.34 -13.97
C MET A 41 1.31 10.17 -14.60
N GLY A 42 0.74 9.31 -13.76
CA GLY A 42 0.09 8.10 -14.21
C GLY A 42 -1.13 7.74 -13.38
N LEU A 43 -2.05 7.02 -14.03
CA LEU A 43 -3.08 6.26 -13.34
C LEU A 43 -2.56 4.84 -13.13
N GLY A 44 -3.00 4.18 -12.07
CA GLY A 44 -2.66 2.80 -11.79
C GLY A 44 -3.84 2.04 -11.22
N LEU A 45 -3.87 0.74 -11.47
CA LEU A 45 -4.72 -0.18 -10.72
C LEU A 45 -3.92 -0.63 -9.49
N ILE A 46 -4.51 -0.51 -8.31
CA ILE A 46 -3.92 -0.98 -7.06
C ILE A 46 -4.76 -2.11 -6.52
N GLY A 47 -4.11 -3.20 -6.13
CA GLY A 47 -4.68 -4.20 -5.24
C GLY A 47 -3.97 -4.13 -3.90
N ASN A 48 -4.65 -4.55 -2.85
CA ASN A 48 -4.01 -4.82 -1.57
C ASN A 48 -4.53 -6.10 -0.93
N ALA A 49 -3.62 -6.79 -0.25
CA ALA A 49 -3.90 -7.93 0.59
C ALA A 49 -3.10 -7.79 1.88
N GLY A 50 -3.76 -7.90 3.03
CA GLY A 50 -3.10 -7.68 4.31
C GLY A 50 -3.60 -8.60 5.41
N LEU A 51 -2.73 -8.79 6.39
CA LEU A 51 -3.01 -9.43 7.66
C LEU A 51 -2.92 -8.38 8.76
N SER A 52 -3.89 -8.38 9.65
CA SER A 52 -3.99 -7.49 10.81
C SER A 52 -4.07 -8.34 12.07
N TRP A 53 -3.23 -8.04 13.05
CA TRP A 53 -3.24 -8.68 14.37
C TRP A 53 -3.57 -7.68 15.47
N GLU A 54 -4.67 -7.92 16.19
CA GLU A 54 -5.09 -7.16 17.37
C GLU A 54 -4.40 -7.73 18.64
N PHE A 55 -3.36 -7.06 19.11
CA PHE A 55 -2.64 -7.49 20.31
C PHE A 55 -3.21 -6.86 21.59
N ILE A 56 -3.83 -5.69 21.49
CA ILE A 56 -4.60 -4.99 22.53
C ILE A 56 -5.91 -4.54 21.90
N ASP A 57 -7.02 -4.48 22.66
CA ASP A 57 -8.40 -4.13 22.21
C ASP A 57 -8.54 -2.87 21.31
N ARG A 58 -7.48 -2.07 21.19
CA ARG A 58 -7.42 -0.84 20.41
C ARG A 58 -6.19 -0.72 19.53
N LEU A 59 -5.18 -1.59 19.65
CA LEU A 59 -3.95 -1.50 18.86
C LEU A 59 -3.82 -2.71 17.94
N ARG A 60 -3.49 -2.41 16.70
CA ARG A 60 -3.38 -3.40 15.62
C ARG A 60 -2.04 -3.26 14.92
N LEU A 61 -1.43 -4.39 14.62
CA LEU A 61 -0.27 -4.48 13.74
C LEU A 61 -0.73 -5.04 12.40
N ASN A 62 -0.42 -4.33 11.32
CA ASN A 62 -0.81 -4.68 9.97
C ASN A 62 0.42 -4.99 9.15
N VAL A 63 0.35 -6.06 8.35
CA VAL A 63 1.31 -6.36 7.28
C VAL A 63 0.50 -6.42 6.00
N GLU A 64 0.87 -5.61 5.01
CA GLU A 64 0.14 -5.46 3.76
C GLU A 64 1.08 -5.65 2.57
N LEU A 65 0.56 -6.26 1.52
CA LEU A 65 1.18 -6.34 0.22
C LEU A 65 0.27 -5.62 -0.78
N SER A 66 0.79 -4.56 -1.40
CA SER A 66 0.01 -3.71 -2.30
C SER A 66 0.65 -3.72 -3.71
N PRO A 67 0.28 -4.68 -4.59
CA PRO A 67 0.67 -4.62 -6.00
C PRO A 67 -0.03 -3.47 -6.71
N ILE A 68 0.74 -2.66 -7.43
CA ILE A 68 0.27 -1.54 -8.24
C ILE A 68 0.70 -1.77 -9.67
N TYR A 69 -0.26 -1.81 -10.59
CA TYR A 69 -0.02 -1.85 -12.02
C TYR A 69 -0.28 -0.47 -12.62
N GLN A 70 0.77 0.20 -13.06
CA GLN A 70 0.70 1.53 -13.66
C GLN A 70 0.20 1.45 -15.10
N LEU A 71 -0.90 2.15 -15.37
CA LEU A 71 -1.45 2.44 -16.69
C LEU A 71 -0.89 3.78 -17.14
N ASN A 72 0.29 3.78 -17.75
CA ASN A 72 0.80 5.00 -18.36
C ASN A 72 -0.02 5.35 -19.59
N THR A 73 -0.58 6.55 -19.59
CA THR A 73 -1.37 7.10 -20.70
C THR A 73 -0.51 7.91 -21.67
N PHE A 74 0.71 8.28 -21.26
CA PHE A 74 1.58 9.23 -21.99
C PHE A 74 2.91 8.62 -22.49
N ASP A 75 3.37 7.52 -21.90
CA ASP A 75 4.57 6.79 -22.31
C ASP A 75 4.22 5.30 -22.41
N GLU A 76 4.68 4.57 -23.43
CA GLU A 76 4.38 3.14 -23.65
C GLU A 76 4.96 2.20 -22.57
N ASN A 77 5.45 2.73 -21.46
CA ASN A 77 6.13 1.99 -20.42
C ASN A 77 5.14 1.62 -19.30
N SER A 78 4.59 0.41 -19.33
CA SER A 78 3.81 -0.13 -18.21
C SER A 78 4.74 -0.64 -17.11
N GLN A 79 4.39 -0.38 -15.85
CA GLN A 79 5.23 -0.75 -14.71
C GLN A 79 4.41 -1.47 -13.66
N PHE A 80 5.00 -2.51 -13.08
CA PHE A 80 4.46 -3.21 -11.93
C PHE A 80 5.29 -2.88 -10.70
N LEU A 81 4.66 -2.33 -9.67
CA LEU A 81 5.28 -2.02 -8.40
C LEU A 81 4.69 -2.94 -7.33
N LEU A 82 5.54 -3.62 -6.58
CA LEU A 82 5.13 -4.40 -5.43
C LEU A 82 5.57 -3.67 -4.18
N SER A 83 4.62 -3.22 -3.37
CA SER A 83 4.89 -2.46 -2.14
C SER A 83 4.50 -3.29 -0.91
N PRO A 84 5.43 -4.04 -0.29
CA PRO A 84 5.21 -4.58 1.03
C PRO A 84 5.27 -3.46 2.08
N ALA A 85 4.34 -3.47 3.02
CA ALA A 85 4.25 -2.48 4.09
C ALA A 85 3.95 -3.17 5.42
N MET A 86 4.45 -2.56 6.50
CA MET A 86 4.08 -2.93 7.87
C MET A 86 3.70 -1.64 8.61
N GLY A 87 2.60 -1.69 9.36
CA GLY A 87 2.06 -0.53 10.05
C GLY A 87 1.49 -0.87 11.41
N ILE A 88 1.41 0.13 12.28
CA ILE A 88 0.71 0.04 13.56
C ILE A 88 -0.43 1.04 13.52
N GLY A 89 -1.63 0.59 13.87
CA GLY A 89 -2.84 1.40 13.88
C GLY A 89 -3.57 1.31 15.20
N TYR A 90 -4.45 2.28 15.46
CA TYR A 90 -5.34 2.24 16.60
C TYR A 90 -6.80 2.40 16.17
N THR A 91 -7.73 1.77 16.90
CA THR A 91 -9.18 1.88 16.64
C THR A 91 -9.86 2.68 17.74
N ILE A 92 -10.56 3.76 17.38
CA ILE A 92 -11.44 4.49 18.28
C ILE A 92 -12.84 3.87 18.19
N ARG A 93 -13.27 3.16 19.22
CA ARG A 93 -14.68 2.73 19.37
C ARG A 93 -15.41 3.73 20.24
N ARG A 94 -16.35 4.49 19.67
CA ARG A 94 -17.30 5.29 20.44
C ARG A 94 -18.35 4.34 21.01
N ARG A 95 -18.49 4.30 22.35
CA ARG A 95 -19.66 3.65 22.96
C ARG A 95 -20.87 4.52 22.64
N THR A 96 -21.81 3.98 21.86
CA THR A 96 -23.15 4.53 21.68
C THR A 96 -24.07 3.93 22.73
#